data_AF-A0AAD3NIE4-F1
#
_entry.id   AF-A0AAD3NIE4-F1
#
_cell.length_a   1.000
_cell.length_b   1.000
_cell.length_c   1.000
_cell.angle_alpha   90.00
_cell.angle_beta   90.00
_cell.angle_gamma   90.00
#
_symmetry.space_group_name_H-M   'P 1'
#
loop_
_entity.id
_entity.type
_entity.pdbx_description
1 polymer ?
#
loop_
_entity_poly.entity_id
_entity_poly.type
_entity_poly.pdbx_seq_one_letter_code
_entity_poly.pdbx_strand_id
1 'polypeptide(L)'
;MKSWDIETPGQPQTVRTTMQHLAYQPLLPAGNKYLQQKWDKASYDLHRRKVKSAKPTINMTPPKTYGHLALKLKKQKLEEEWTMKIQRENNMLMEKISHIMRTTGEVDNRNDYERK
;
A
#
# COMPACT_ATOMS: atom_id res chain seq x y z
N MET A 1 15.65 19.03 20.60
CA MET A 1 15.01 18.16 21.61
C MET A 1 15.16 16.73 21.14
N LYS A 2 15.54 15.84 22.07
CA LYS A 2 16.15 14.54 21.82
C LYS A 2 15.16 13.50 21.25
N SER A 3 15.73 12.60 20.47
CA SER A 3 15.14 11.40 19.85
C SER A 3 14.31 10.55 20.82
N TRP A 4 13.27 9.91 20.30
CA TRP A 4 12.63 8.75 20.92
C TRP A 4 12.50 7.66 19.86
N ASP A 5 13.62 6.99 19.58
CA ASP A 5 13.63 5.73 18.87
C ASP A 5 12.92 4.69 19.75
N ILE A 6 11.76 4.22 19.29
CA ILE A 6 11.01 3.15 19.94
C ILE A 6 11.77 1.86 19.63
N GLU A 7 12.72 1.53 20.50
CA GLU A 7 13.37 0.22 20.51
C GLU A 7 12.30 -0.84 20.82
N THR A 8 11.93 -1.60 19.79
CA THR A 8 11.13 -2.80 19.96
C THR A 8 11.94 -3.75 20.85
N PRO A 9 11.42 -4.23 22.00
CA PRO A 9 12.18 -5.12 22.86
C PRO A 9 12.51 -6.39 22.08
N GLY A 10 13.79 -6.53 21.74
CA GLY A 10 14.33 -7.72 21.12
C GLY A 10 13.92 -8.93 21.95
N GLN A 11 13.38 -9.94 21.28
CA GLN A 11 13.14 -11.23 21.91
C GLN A 11 14.43 -11.68 22.60
N PRO A 12 14.38 -12.23 23.82
CA PRO A 12 15.57 -12.76 24.46
C PRO A 12 16.14 -13.83 23.52
N GLN A 13 17.27 -13.50 22.90
CA GLN A 13 18.09 -14.46 22.19
C GLN A 13 18.52 -15.44 23.27
N THR A 14 17.77 -16.51 23.49
CA THR A 14 18.29 -17.66 24.21
C THR A 14 19.44 -18.15 23.35
N VAL A 15 20.64 -17.69 23.66
CA VAL A 15 21.88 -18.35 23.29
C VAL A 15 21.66 -19.81 23.66
N ARG A 16 21.32 -20.64 22.67
CA ARG A 16 21.31 -22.09 22.84
C ARG A 16 22.77 -22.45 23.00
N THR A 17 23.24 -22.38 24.24
CA THR A 17 24.49 -22.98 24.66
C THR A 17 24.40 -24.43 24.23
N THR A 18 25.08 -24.79 23.16
CA THR A 18 25.33 -26.19 22.85
C THR A 18 26.24 -26.67 23.96
N MET A 19 25.66 -27.17 25.05
CA MET A 19 26.35 -28.00 26.01
C MET A 19 26.83 -29.23 25.25
N GLN A 20 27.99 -29.13 24.61
CA GLN A 20 28.72 -30.26 24.09
C GLN A 20 29.26 -31.00 25.32
N HIS A 21 28.40 -31.80 25.95
CA HIS A 21 28.86 -32.74 26.96
C HIS A 21 29.87 -33.67 26.27
N LEU A 22 31.10 -33.71 26.79
CA LEU A 22 32.20 -34.52 26.23
C LEU A 22 31.83 -36.02 26.14
N ALA A 23 30.83 -36.46 26.91
CA ALA A 23 30.25 -37.79 26.85
C ALA A 23 28.74 -37.70 26.58
N TYR A 24 28.27 -38.50 25.62
CA TYR A 24 26.86 -38.64 25.30
C TYR A 24 26.10 -39.34 26.45
N GLN A 25 25.10 -38.67 27.01
CA GLN A 25 24.24 -39.18 28.08
C GLN A 25 22.81 -39.35 27.56
N PRO A 26 22.32 -40.59 27.38
CA PRO A 26 20.96 -40.81 26.93
C PRO A 26 19.97 -40.49 28.07
N LEU A 27 18.84 -39.87 27.73
CA LEU A 27 17.78 -39.51 28.70
C LEU A 27 17.06 -40.74 29.26
N LEU A 28 17.02 -41.82 28.47
CA LEU A 28 16.44 -43.10 28.83
C LEU A 28 17.54 -44.17 28.91
N PRO A 29 17.38 -45.22 29.74
CA PRO A 29 18.30 -46.34 29.75
C PRO A 29 18.42 -46.94 28.34
N ALA A 30 19.63 -46.95 27.79
CA ALA A 30 19.90 -47.49 26.46
C ALA A 30 20.92 -48.63 26.58
N GLY A 31 20.62 -49.77 25.94
CA GLY A 31 21.54 -50.92 25.91
C GLY A 31 22.86 -50.60 25.19
N ASN A 32 22.83 -49.73 24.16
CA ASN A 32 24.03 -49.27 23.46
C ASN A 32 24.00 -47.74 23.30
N LYS A 33 24.92 -47.06 23.99
CA LYS A 33 25.04 -45.60 23.99
C LYS A 33 25.42 -45.03 22.62
N TYR A 34 26.28 -45.70 21.87
CA TYR A 34 26.74 -45.23 20.56
C TYR A 34 25.61 -45.23 19.53
N LEU A 35 24.81 -46.31 19.52
CA LEU A 35 23.64 -46.37 18.65
C LEU A 35 22.63 -45.31 19.05
N GLN A 36 22.30 -45.18 20.35
CA GLN A 36 21.36 -44.15 20.78
C GLN A 36 21.80 -42.73 20.39
N GLN A 37 23.10 -42.41 20.49
CA GLN A 37 23.64 -41.12 20.04
C GLN A 37 23.39 -40.85 18.56
N LYS A 38 23.62 -41.86 17.70
CA LYS A 38 23.37 -41.73 16.25
C LYS A 38 21.90 -41.48 15.96
N TRP A 39 21.02 -42.16 16.65
CA TRP A 39 19.57 -42.04 16.46
C TRP A 39 19.05 -40.69 16.93
N ASP A 40 19.49 -40.23 18.09
CA ASP A 40 19.13 -38.90 18.61
C ASP A 40 19.61 -37.79 17.68
N LYS A 41 20.85 -37.91 17.17
CA LYS A 41 21.39 -36.95 16.18
C LYS A 41 20.57 -36.96 14.89
N ALA A 42 20.26 -38.13 14.35
CA ALA A 42 19.46 -38.25 13.13
C ALA A 42 18.04 -37.68 13.31
N SER A 43 17.41 -37.94 14.47
CA SER A 43 16.11 -37.40 14.85
C SER A 43 16.14 -35.88 14.97
N TYR A 44 17.16 -35.33 15.64
CA TYR A 44 17.37 -33.89 15.74
C TYR A 44 17.56 -33.25 14.36
N ASP A 45 18.41 -33.81 13.50
CA ASP A 45 18.67 -33.28 12.16
C ASP A 45 17.41 -33.35 11.28
N LEU A 46 16.61 -34.41 11.40
CA LEU A 46 15.31 -34.53 10.74
C LEU A 46 14.33 -33.45 11.23
N HIS A 47 14.21 -33.28 12.56
CA HIS A 47 13.36 -32.25 13.15
C HIS A 47 13.77 -30.86 12.69
N ARG A 48 15.07 -30.53 12.72
CA ARG A 48 15.60 -29.25 12.25
C ARG A 48 15.31 -29.01 10.77
N ARG A 49 15.42 -30.04 9.93
CA ARG A 49 15.02 -29.95 8.51
C ARG A 49 13.53 -29.65 8.37
N LYS A 50 12.67 -30.37 9.10
CA LYS A 50 11.21 -30.15 9.09
C LYS A 50 10.82 -28.75 9.55
N VAL A 51 11.44 -28.25 10.62
CA VAL A 51 11.24 -26.89 11.12
C VAL A 51 11.67 -25.85 10.10
N LYS A 52 12.83 -26.02 9.45
CA LYS A 52 13.29 -25.10 8.39
C LYS A 52 12.39 -25.11 7.16
N SER A 53 11.85 -26.28 6.79
CA SER A 53 10.96 -26.43 5.63
C SER A 53 9.49 -26.07 5.94
N ALA A 54 9.15 -25.87 7.21
CA ALA A 54 7.78 -25.56 7.60
C ALA A 54 7.37 -24.21 7.03
N LYS A 55 6.35 -24.23 6.16
CA LYS A 55 5.76 -23.00 5.62
C LYS A 55 4.87 -22.37 6.70
N PRO A 56 4.80 -21.03 6.77
CA PRO A 56 3.87 -20.37 7.68
C PRO A 56 2.43 -20.77 7.32
N THR A 57 1.66 -21.22 8.31
CA THR A 57 0.25 -21.62 8.14
C THR A 57 -0.64 -20.44 7.78
N ILE A 58 -0.24 -19.24 8.19
CA ILE A 58 -0.98 -17.99 7.98
C ILE A 58 -0.19 -17.14 7.00
N ASN A 59 -0.83 -16.76 5.89
CA ASN A 59 -0.27 -15.78 4.97
C ASN A 59 -0.23 -14.42 5.67
N MET A 60 0.98 -13.91 5.93
CA MET A 60 1.19 -12.57 6.51
C MET A 60 1.43 -11.50 5.43
N THR A 61 1.27 -11.85 4.16
CA THR A 61 1.47 -10.90 3.07
C THR A 61 0.37 -9.84 3.08
N PRO A 62 0.71 -8.54 2.97
CA PRO A 62 -0.29 -7.49 2.90
C PRO A 62 -1.22 -7.70 1.69
N PRO A 63 -2.52 -7.37 1.81
CA PRO A 63 -3.44 -7.43 0.70
C PRO A 63 -2.96 -6.56 -0.47
N LYS A 64 -3.29 -6.98 -1.70
CA LYS A 64 -2.96 -6.21 -2.90
C LYS A 64 -3.67 -4.86 -2.86
N THR A 65 -2.91 -3.78 -3.00
CA THR A 65 -3.46 -2.44 -3.15
C THR A 65 -3.87 -2.23 -4.60
N TYR A 66 -5.12 -1.84 -4.84
CA TYR A 66 -5.61 -1.55 -6.19
C TYR A 66 -5.59 -0.06 -6.47
N GLY A 67 -5.04 0.34 -7.62
CA GLY A 67 -4.95 1.76 -8.00
C GLY A 67 -6.30 2.48 -8.08
N HIS A 68 -7.38 1.77 -8.43
CA HIS A 68 -8.74 2.33 -8.47
C HIS A 68 -9.32 2.65 -7.08
N LEU A 69 -8.76 2.09 -5.99
CA LEU A 69 -9.14 2.44 -4.62
C LEU A 69 -8.47 3.75 -4.17
N ALA A 70 -7.24 3.99 -4.62
CA ALA A 70 -6.49 5.21 -4.32
C ALA A 70 -6.92 6.38 -5.22
N LEU A 71 -7.19 6.11 -6.51
CA LEU A 71 -7.46 7.12 -7.52
C LEU A 71 -8.91 7.02 -8.01
N LYS A 72 -9.71 8.05 -7.69
CA LYS A 72 -11.08 8.21 -8.19
C LYS A 72 -11.08 8.84 -9.60
N LEU A 73 -10.49 8.13 -10.57
CA LEU A 73 -10.28 8.63 -11.94
C LEU A 73 -11.56 9.17 -12.61
N LYS A 74 -12.70 8.51 -12.38
CA LYS A 74 -14.00 8.98 -12.92
C LYS A 74 -14.40 10.33 -12.35
N LYS A 75 -14.16 10.57 -11.06
CA LYS A 75 -14.45 11.85 -10.41
C LYS A 75 -13.57 12.95 -11.01
N GLN A 76 -12.27 12.68 -11.12
CA GLN A 76 -11.31 13.64 -11.68
C GLN A 76 -11.67 14.04 -13.11
N LYS A 77 -11.96 13.05 -13.97
CA LYS A 77 -12.38 13.31 -15.35
C LYS A 77 -13.62 14.20 -15.42
N LEU A 78 -14.62 13.94 -14.58
CA LEU A 78 -15.86 14.73 -14.56
C LEU A 78 -15.61 16.17 -14.10
N GLU A 79 -14.72 16.37 -13.12
CA GLU A 79 -14.32 17.70 -12.64
C GLU A 79 -13.54 18.48 -13.71
N GLU A 80 -12.67 17.82 -14.47
CA GLU A 80 -11.98 18.39 -15.63
C GLU A 80 -12.97 18.80 -16.73
N GLU A 81 -13.93 17.94 -17.07
CA GLU A 81 -14.99 18.23 -18.05
C GLU A 81 -15.86 19.42 -17.64
N TRP A 82 -16.26 19.49 -16.37
CA TRP A 82 -17.01 20.62 -15.82
C TRP A 82 -16.21 21.93 -15.89
N THR A 83 -14.94 21.88 -15.50
CA THR A 83 -14.05 23.06 -15.53
C THR A 83 -13.85 23.55 -16.97
N MET A 84 -13.64 22.63 -17.92
CA MET A 84 -13.52 22.98 -19.34
C MET A 84 -14.80 23.64 -19.89
N LYS A 85 -15.98 23.15 -19.47
CA LYS A 85 -17.25 23.75 -19.88
C LYS A 85 -17.39 25.19 -19.36
N ILE A 86 -17.14 25.40 -18.07
CA ILE A 86 -17.19 26.73 -17.44
C ILE A 86 -16.20 27.67 -18.14
N GLN A 87 -14.97 27.22 -18.40
CA GLN A 87 -13.96 28.05 -19.05
C GLN A 87 -14.38 28.45 -20.47
N ARG A 88 -14.98 27.53 -21.24
CA ARG A 88 -15.50 27.82 -22.57
C ARG A 88 -16.61 28.86 -22.53
N GLU A 89 -17.56 28.72 -21.60
CA GLU A 89 -18.67 29.67 -21.44
C GLU A 89 -18.17 31.05 -21.00
N ASN A 90 -17.20 31.11 -20.08
CA ASN A 90 -16.55 32.35 -19.65
C ASN A 90 -15.84 33.05 -20.82
N ASN A 91 -15.10 32.30 -21.65
CA ASN A 91 -14.44 32.88 -22.83
C ASN A 91 -15.47 33.46 -23.81
N MET A 92 -16.55 32.73 -24.10
CA MET A 92 -17.62 33.22 -24.98
C MET A 92 -18.29 34.48 -24.42
N LEU A 93 -18.51 34.54 -23.10
CA LEU A 93 -19.07 35.72 -22.45
C LEU A 93 -18.12 36.92 -22.57
N MET A 94 -16.83 36.72 -22.32
CA MET A 94 -15.82 37.77 -22.44
C MET A 94 -15.68 38.29 -23.86
N GLU A 95 -15.77 37.42 -24.87
CA GLU A 95 -15.79 37.84 -26.28
C GLU A 95 -17.00 38.73 -26.59
N LYS A 96 -18.19 38.34 -26.14
CA LYS A 96 -19.42 39.13 -26.32
C LYS A 96 -19.33 40.49 -25.62
N ILE A 97 -18.87 40.52 -24.38
CA ILE A 97 -18.67 41.77 -23.62
C ILE A 97 -17.64 42.64 -24.33
N SER A 98 -16.50 42.08 -24.75
CA SER A 98 -15.48 42.83 -25.48
C SER A 98 -15.99 43.39 -26.80
N HIS A 99 -16.86 42.67 -27.51
CA HIS A 99 -17.49 43.16 -28.72
C HIS A 99 -18.39 44.36 -28.40
N ILE A 100 -19.29 44.23 -27.43
CA ILE A 100 -20.18 45.32 -26.96
C ILE A 100 -19.37 46.55 -26.49
N MET A 101 -18.26 46.35 -25.78
CA MET A 101 -17.42 47.46 -25.31
C MET A 101 -16.67 48.16 -26.45
N ARG A 102 -16.36 47.46 -27.54
CA ARG A 102 -15.68 48.02 -28.72
C ARG A 102 -16.65 48.77 -29.64
N THR A 103 -17.88 48.29 -29.77
CA THR A 103 -18.88 48.91 -30.64
C THR A 103 -19.66 49.96 -29.86
N THR A 104 -19.74 51.20 -30.35
CA THR A 104 -20.60 52.23 -29.73
C THR A 104 -22.07 51.89 -30.01
N GLY A 105 -22.65 51.01 -29.18
CA GLY A 105 -24.08 50.67 -29.10
C GLY A 105 -24.90 50.91 -30.37
N GLU A 106 -24.75 50.05 -31.37
CA GLU A 106 -25.69 50.02 -32.49
C GLU A 106 -27.03 49.47 -31.99
N VAL A 107 -28.09 50.28 -32.19
CA VAL A 107 -29.47 49.89 -31.95
C VAL A 107 -29.99 49.30 -33.26
N ASP A 108 -30.14 47.97 -33.32
CA ASP A 108 -30.62 47.23 -34.50
C ASP A 108 -32.16 47.27 -34.63
N ASN A 109 -32.84 47.65 -33.56
CA ASN A 109 -34.27 47.64 -33.39
C ASN A 109 -34.86 49.07 -33.46
N ARG A 110 -34.88 49.65 -34.66
CA ARG A 110 -35.76 50.80 -34.96
C ARG A 110 -37.15 50.28 -35.27
N ASN A 111 -38.13 50.67 -34.45
CA ASN A 111 -39.51 50.26 -34.61
C ASN A 111 -40.31 51.41 -35.24
N ASP A 112 -40.51 51.36 -36.55
CA ASP A 112 -41.31 52.33 -37.28
C ASP A 112 -42.79 51.99 -37.11
N TYR A 113 -43.45 52.66 -36.16
CA TYR A 113 -44.89 52.56 -35.98
C TYR A 113 -45.60 53.60 -36.85
N GLU A 114 -46.32 53.14 -37.87
CA GLU A 114 -47.31 53.93 -38.61
C GLU A 114 -48.49 54.27 -37.69
N ARG A 115 -48.74 55.58 -37.48
CA ARG A 115 -49.83 56.07 -36.64
C ARG A 115 -51.14 56.04 -37.45
N LYS A 116 -52.08 55.18 -37.07
CA LYS A 116 -53.44 55.15 -37.65
C LYS A 116 -54.30 56.34 -37.21
#